data_AF-A0A1G6CSK5-F1
#
_entry.id   AF-A0A1G6CSK5-F1
#
_cell.length_a   1.000
_cell.length_b   1.000
_cell.length_c   1.000
_cell.angle_alpha   90.00
_cell.angle_beta   90.00
_cell.angle_gamma   90.00
#
_symmetry.space_group_name_H-M   'P 1'
#
loop_
_entity.id
_entity.type
_entity.pdbx_description
1 polymer ?
#
loop_
_entity_poly.entity_id
_entity_poly.type
_entity_poly.pdbx_seq_one_letter_code
_entity_poly.pdbx_strand_id
1 'polypeptide(L)'
;MRKPFHFSLEHVLDYRRQLVDSARLELIAAQKIYQAQARKLDDMRRKLEEAASQLESNRLLATAQFWLWNQYREHLLQDIAREEHQLQKLAAKVAACRGELIQRSKDAKILERLRNRKALDYYEQEKNTEQKELDEMAALRHQFKGV
;
A
#
# COMPACT_ATOMS: atom_id res chain seq x y z
N MET A 1 -35.32 -23.56 7.07
CA MET A 1 -34.04 -22.86 7.34
C MET A 1 -34.11 -21.50 6.66
N ARG A 2 -33.79 -20.41 7.37
CA ARG A 2 -33.75 -19.05 6.78
C ARG A 2 -32.68 -18.97 5.71
N LYS A 3 -32.93 -18.26 4.61
CA LYS A 3 -31.94 -18.12 3.54
C LYS A 3 -30.82 -17.19 4.03
N PRO A 4 -29.54 -17.54 3.81
CA PRO A 4 -28.43 -16.66 4.15
C PRO A 4 -28.44 -15.42 3.24
N PHE A 5 -28.01 -14.28 3.77
CA PHE A 5 -27.85 -13.05 3.00
C PHE A 5 -26.87 -13.26 1.83
N HIS A 6 -27.30 -12.92 0.62
CA HIS A 6 -26.47 -12.97 -0.58
C HIS A 6 -26.23 -11.56 -1.12
N PHE A 7 -24.96 -11.16 -1.20
CA PHE A 7 -24.58 -9.89 -1.78
C PHE A 7 -24.27 -10.05 -3.27
N SER A 8 -25.05 -9.39 -4.12
CA SER A 8 -24.94 -9.52 -5.59
C SER A 8 -23.59 -9.08 -6.17
N LEU A 9 -22.79 -8.31 -5.43
CA LEU A 9 -21.48 -7.81 -5.86
C LEU A 9 -20.33 -8.45 -5.06
N GLU A 10 -20.54 -9.62 -4.46
CA GLU A 10 -19.51 -10.31 -3.66
C GLU A 10 -18.24 -10.59 -4.48
N HIS A 11 -18.39 -11.14 -5.69
CA HIS A 11 -17.24 -11.38 -6.58
C HIS A 11 -16.49 -10.11 -6.97
N VAL A 12 -17.20 -9.00 -7.14
CA VAL A 12 -16.57 -7.71 -7.45
C VAL A 12 -15.80 -7.19 -6.23
N LEU A 13 -16.36 -7.35 -5.03
CA LEU A 13 -15.69 -6.99 -3.78
C LEU A 13 -14.42 -7.81 -3.56
N ASP A 14 -14.46 -9.12 -3.81
CA ASP A 14 -13.31 -10.00 -3.69
C ASP A 14 -12.22 -9.65 -4.68
N TYR A 15 -12.58 -9.39 -5.94
CA TYR A 15 -11.63 -8.90 -6.94
C TYR A 15 -11.00 -7.57 -6.50
N ARG A 16 -11.76 -6.62 -5.95
CA ARG A 16 -11.19 -5.36 -5.45
C ARG A 16 -10.26 -5.56 -4.24
N ARG A 17 -10.53 -6.54 -3.38
CA ARG A 17 -9.61 -6.92 -2.30
C ARG A 17 -8.28 -7.46 -2.84
N GLN A 18 -8.35 -8.34 -3.83
CA GLN A 18 -7.15 -8.84 -4.53
C GLN A 18 -6.34 -7.69 -5.16
N LEU A 19 -7.01 -6.70 -5.75
CA LEU A 19 -6.33 -5.50 -6.27
C LEU A 19 -5.63 -4.70 -5.18
N VAL A 20 -6.23 -4.54 -4.00
CA VAL A 20 -5.60 -3.89 -2.84
C VAL A 20 -4.34 -4.65 -2.40
N ASP A 21 -4.43 -5.98 -2.33
CA ASP A 21 -3.30 -6.82 -1.95
C ASP A 21 -2.16 -6.75 -2.97
N SER A 22 -2.48 -6.77 -4.27
CA SER A 22 -1.49 -6.60 -5.33
C SER A 22 -0.78 -5.25 -5.25
N ALA A 23 -1.52 -4.14 -5.10
CA ALA A 23 -0.96 -2.80 -4.96
C ALA A 23 -0.08 -2.66 -3.70
N ARG A 24 -0.42 -3.39 -2.63
CA ARG A 24 0.40 -3.44 -1.41
C ARG A 24 1.72 -4.15 -1.66
N LEU A 25 1.72 -5.28 -2.36
CA LEU A 25 2.93 -6.01 -2.72
C LEU A 25 3.84 -5.17 -3.63
N GLU A 26 3.26 -4.46 -4.60
CA GLU A 26 4.00 -3.55 -5.48
C GLU A 26 4.66 -2.40 -4.70
N LEU A 27 3.94 -1.79 -3.75
CA LEU A 27 4.50 -0.76 -2.88
C LEU A 27 5.68 -1.29 -2.07
N ILE A 28 5.55 -2.49 -1.48
CA ILE A 28 6.64 -3.12 -0.72
C ILE A 28 7.85 -3.36 -1.63
N ALA A 29 7.64 -3.87 -2.84
CA ALA A 29 8.72 -4.09 -3.81
C ALA A 29 9.41 -2.77 -4.19
N ALA A 30 8.65 -1.72 -4.50
CA ALA A 30 9.18 -0.41 -4.83
C ALA A 30 10.00 0.19 -3.66
N GLN A 31 9.51 0.06 -2.42
CA GLN A 31 10.21 0.53 -1.23
C GLN A 31 11.53 -0.21 -1.01
N LYS A 32 11.56 -1.55 -1.21
CA LYS A 32 12.80 -2.33 -1.09
C LYS A 32 13.85 -1.87 -2.10
N ILE A 33 13.45 -1.63 -3.35
CA ILE A 33 14.36 -1.15 -4.40
C ILE A 33 14.88 0.25 -4.06
N TYR A 34 13.99 1.15 -3.62
CA TYR A 34 14.38 2.49 -3.16
C TYR A 34 15.38 2.46 -2.00
N GLN A 35 15.13 1.62 -0.99
CA GLN A 35 16.02 1.48 0.17
C GLN A 35 17.39 0.92 -0.22
N ALA A 36 17.43 -0.07 -1.11
CA ALA A 36 18.69 -0.62 -1.62
C ALA A 36 19.50 0.44 -2.37
N GLN A 37 18.82 1.24 -3.20
CA GLN A 37 19.45 2.35 -3.93
C GLN A 37 19.97 3.43 -2.98
N ALA A 38 19.19 3.80 -1.96
CA ALA A 38 19.59 4.80 -0.97
C ALA A 38 20.86 4.36 -0.22
N ARG A 39 20.92 3.09 0.20
CA ARG A 39 22.11 2.51 0.85
C ARG A 39 23.34 2.57 -0.06
N LYS A 40 23.20 2.19 -1.33
CA LYS A 40 24.29 2.26 -2.32
C LYS A 40 24.84 3.68 -2.44
N LEU A 41 23.94 4.67 -2.44
CA LEU A 41 24.28 6.08 -2.56
C LEU A 41 25.00 6.60 -1.30
N ASP A 42 24.51 6.21 -0.12
CA ASP A 42 25.17 6.54 1.15
C ASP A 42 26.58 5.92 1.22
N ASP A 43 26.76 4.68 0.76
CA ASP A 43 28.07 4.03 0.71
C ASP A 43 29.03 4.76 -0.26
N MET A 44 28.55 5.26 -1.40
CA MET A 44 29.35 6.07 -2.31
C MET A 44 29.76 7.40 -1.69
N ARG A 45 28.85 8.07 -0.98
CA ARG A 45 29.15 9.32 -0.27
C ARG A 45 30.18 9.11 0.84
N ARG A 46 30.07 8.02 1.60
CA ARG A 46 31.07 7.65 2.62
C ARG A 46 32.44 7.42 2.01
N LYS A 47 32.52 6.68 0.89
CA LYS A 47 33.79 6.47 0.17
C LYS A 47 34.42 7.78 -0.30
N LEU A 48 33.61 8.76 -0.71
CA LEU A 48 34.10 10.08 -1.08
C LEU A 48 34.72 10.80 0.12
N GLU A 49 34.03 10.77 1.26
CA GLU A 49 34.46 11.43 2.49
C GLU A 49 35.71 10.78 3.09
N GLU A 50 35.78 9.44 3.10
CA GLU A 50 36.97 8.68 3.47
C GLU A 50 38.16 9.00 2.55
N ALA A 51 37.94 9.02 1.23
CA ALA A 51 39.00 9.37 0.27
C ALA A 51 39.47 10.83 0.40
N ALA A 52 38.59 11.75 0.78
CA ALA A 52 38.95 13.15 1.02
C ALA A 52 39.79 13.31 2.30
N SER A 53 39.35 12.69 3.41
CA SER A 53 40.06 12.75 4.70
C SER A 53 41.47 12.10 4.65
N GLN A 54 41.62 11.00 3.90
CA GLN A 54 42.94 10.39 3.65
C GLN A 54 43.88 11.33 2.90
N LEU A 55 43.35 12.14 1.97
CA LEU A 55 44.13 13.10 1.21
C LEU A 55 44.61 14.27 2.07
N GLU A 56 43.72 14.81 2.91
CA GLU A 56 44.06 15.90 3.84
C GLU A 56 45.11 15.48 4.88
N SER A 57 45.09 14.21 5.29
CA SER A 57 46.06 13.64 6.23
C SER A 57 47.45 13.44 5.61
N ASN A 58 47.53 13.15 4.30
CA ASN A 58 48.78 12.98 3.56
C ASN A 58 49.20 14.29 2.86
N ARG A 59 49.75 15.24 3.62
CA ARG A 59 50.20 16.56 3.14
C ARG A 59 51.35 16.55 2.11
N LEU A 60 51.90 15.38 1.74
CA LEU A 60 53.07 15.23 0.86
C LEU A 60 52.79 14.31 -0.35
N LEU A 61 51.64 14.46 -0.99
CA LEU A 61 51.35 13.72 -2.22
C LEU A 61 52.13 14.31 -3.40
N ALA A 62 52.77 13.45 -4.19
CA ALA A 62 53.41 13.86 -5.43
C ALA A 62 52.38 14.46 -6.41
N THR A 63 52.77 15.44 -7.22
CA THR A 63 51.89 16.13 -8.19
C THR A 63 51.09 15.17 -9.10
N ALA A 64 51.65 14.01 -9.45
CA ALA A 64 50.97 12.96 -10.21
C ALA A 64 49.83 12.27 -9.42
N GLN A 65 49.98 12.08 -8.11
CA GLN A 65 48.96 11.48 -7.25
C GLN A 65 47.77 12.42 -7.03
N PHE A 66 48.03 13.74 -7.01
CA PHE A 66 46.98 14.75 -6.90
C PHE A 66 46.09 14.80 -8.16
N TRP A 67 46.66 14.67 -9.35
CA TRP A 67 45.89 14.61 -10.60
C TRP A 67 44.99 13.37 -10.67
N LEU A 68 45.55 12.19 -10.35
CA LEU A 68 44.80 10.93 -10.33
C LEU A 68 43.63 10.99 -9.33
N TRP A 69 43.84 11.59 -8.16
CA TRP A 69 42.78 11.76 -7.18
C TRP A 69 41.67 12.71 -7.64
N ASN A 70 42.02 13.84 -8.27
CA ASN A 70 41.00 14.77 -8.77
C ASN A 70 40.11 14.10 -9.83
N GLN A 71 40.71 13.32 -10.73
CA GLN A 71 39.97 12.56 -11.73
C GLN A 71 39.06 11.51 -11.09
N TYR A 72 39.57 10.75 -10.11
CA TYR A 72 38.77 9.78 -9.35
C TYR A 72 37.58 10.44 -8.64
N ARG A 73 37.83 11.56 -7.95
CA ARG A 73 36.79 12.34 -7.26
C ARG A 73 35.72 12.83 -8.22
N GLU A 74 36.12 13.36 -9.37
CA GLU A 74 35.20 13.87 -10.38
C GLU A 74 34.30 12.75 -10.94
N HIS A 75 34.87 11.59 -11.27
CA HIS A 75 34.09 10.42 -11.67
C HIS A 75 33.11 9.98 -10.59
N LEU A 76 33.56 9.93 -9.33
CA LEU A 76 32.72 9.49 -8.23
C LEU A 76 31.58 10.49 -7.94
N LEU A 77 31.81 11.79 -8.10
CA LEU A 77 30.76 12.82 -8.04
C LEU A 77 29.74 12.68 -9.18
N GLN A 78 30.20 12.41 -10.40
CA GLN A 78 29.31 12.16 -11.54
C GLN A 78 28.45 10.92 -11.31
N ASP A 79 29.03 9.85 -10.77
CA ASP A 79 28.30 8.63 -10.44
C ASP A 79 27.29 8.87 -9.31
N ILE A 80 27.66 9.60 -8.25
CA ILE A 80 26.71 10.00 -7.20
C ILE A 80 25.53 10.78 -7.82
N ALA A 81 25.79 11.77 -8.67
CA ALA A 81 24.73 12.55 -9.30
C ALA A 81 23.77 11.68 -10.15
N ARG A 82 24.30 10.68 -10.86
CA ARG A 82 23.49 9.70 -11.62
C ARG A 82 22.63 8.86 -10.69
N GLU A 83 23.20 8.36 -9.60
CA GLU A 83 22.50 7.52 -8.63
C GLU A 83 21.47 8.32 -7.83
N GLU A 84 21.70 9.61 -7.58
CA GLU A 84 20.73 10.54 -6.98
C GLU A 84 19.52 10.73 -7.90
N HIS A 85 19.76 10.95 -9.19
CA HIS A 85 18.69 11.05 -10.17
C HIS A 85 17.88 9.75 -10.26
N GLN A 86 18.54 8.60 -10.18
CA GLN A 86 17.85 7.31 -10.13
C GLN A 86 17.04 7.14 -8.83
N LEU A 87 17.58 7.59 -7.69
CA LEU A 87 16.87 7.57 -6.42
C LEU A 87 15.61 8.44 -6.46
N GLN A 88 15.66 9.62 -7.10
CA GLN A 88 14.49 10.47 -7.33
C GLN A 88 13.40 9.76 -8.17
N LYS A 89 13.79 9.06 -9.23
CA LYS A 89 12.84 8.25 -10.04
C LYS A 89 12.19 7.15 -9.21
N LEU A 90 12.96 6.46 -8.37
CA LEU A 90 12.44 5.43 -7.48
C LEU A 90 11.52 6.02 -6.40
N ALA A 91 11.83 7.21 -5.87
CA ALA A 91 10.96 7.92 -4.93
C ALA A 91 9.61 8.26 -5.57
N ALA A 92 9.62 8.77 -6.80
CA ALA A 92 8.40 9.03 -7.56
C ALA A 92 7.59 7.75 -7.80
N LYS A 93 8.25 6.62 -8.10
CA LYS A 93 7.59 5.31 -8.23
C LYS A 93 6.95 4.86 -6.91
N VAL A 94 7.63 4.99 -5.78
CA VAL A 94 7.06 4.68 -4.45
C VAL A 94 5.84 5.55 -4.16
N ALA A 95 5.90 6.84 -4.49
CA ALA A 95 4.77 7.75 -4.32
C ALA A 95 3.57 7.34 -5.20
N ALA A 96 3.81 6.95 -6.45
CA ALA A 96 2.78 6.45 -7.35
C ALA A 96 2.12 5.17 -6.83
N CYS A 97 2.90 4.16 -6.42
CA CYS A 97 2.37 2.92 -5.84
C CYS A 97 1.57 3.19 -4.56
N ARG A 98 2.00 4.14 -3.73
CA ARG A 98 1.25 4.56 -2.54
C ARG A 98 -0.09 5.20 -2.91
N GLY A 99 -0.10 6.06 -3.93
CA GLY A 99 -1.32 6.66 -4.46
C GLY A 99 -2.31 5.61 -4.96
N GLU A 100 -1.81 4.63 -5.72
CA GLU A 100 -2.62 3.52 -6.22
C GLU A 100 -3.22 2.69 -5.08
N LEU A 101 -2.41 2.28 -4.10
CA LEU A 101 -2.89 1.53 -2.94
C LEU A 101 -4.02 2.28 -2.21
N ILE A 102 -3.89 3.59 -2.03
CA ILE A 102 -4.92 4.42 -1.40
C ILE A 102 -6.20 4.39 -2.24
N GLN A 103 -6.09 4.54 -3.56
CA GLN A 103 -7.25 4.54 -4.44
C GLN A 103 -7.97 3.19 -4.45
N ARG A 104 -7.23 2.09 -4.63
CA ARG A 104 -7.80 0.72 -4.58
C ARG A 104 -8.48 0.44 -3.23
N SER A 105 -7.86 0.91 -2.13
CA SER A 105 -8.41 0.74 -0.79
C SER A 105 -9.72 1.50 -0.60
N LYS A 106 -9.82 2.74 -1.12
CA LYS A 106 -11.06 3.51 -1.12
C LYS A 106 -12.16 2.79 -1.91
N ASP A 107 -11.83 2.31 -3.10
CA ASP A 107 -12.77 1.62 -3.98
C ASP A 107 -13.32 0.32 -3.37
N ALA A 108 -12.47 -0.44 -2.68
CA ALA A 108 -12.90 -1.61 -1.91
C ALA A 108 -13.79 -1.20 -0.72
N LYS A 109 -13.40 -0.15 0.02
CA LYS A 109 -14.14 0.30 1.21
C LYS A 109 -15.56 0.77 0.90
N ILE A 110 -15.76 1.38 -0.27
CA ILE A 110 -17.10 1.79 -0.73
C ILE A 110 -18.01 0.56 -0.89
N LEU A 111 -17.52 -0.51 -1.52
CA LEU A 111 -18.29 -1.74 -1.69
C LEU A 111 -18.52 -2.47 -0.37
N GLU A 112 -17.54 -2.49 0.54
CA GLU A 112 -17.73 -3.04 1.89
C GLU A 112 -18.86 -2.33 2.63
N ARG A 113 -18.89 -0.99 2.59
CA ARG A 113 -19.96 -0.20 3.22
C ARG A 113 -21.32 -0.50 2.60
N LEU A 114 -21.38 -0.63 1.27
CA LEU A 114 -22.61 -0.99 0.56
C LEU A 114 -23.11 -2.38 0.98
N ARG A 115 -22.21 -3.38 1.04
CA ARG A 115 -22.53 -4.73 1.51
C ARG A 115 -23.07 -4.70 2.93
N ASN A 116 -22.39 -4.01 3.84
CA ASN A 116 -22.79 -3.94 5.24
C ASN A 116 -24.17 -3.31 5.42
N ARG A 117 -24.48 -2.25 4.66
CA ARG A 117 -25.81 -1.64 4.65
C ARG A 117 -26.88 -2.62 4.17
N LYS A 118 -26.66 -3.26 3.01
CA LYS A 118 -27.61 -4.25 2.47
C LYS A 118 -27.82 -5.44 3.40
N ALA A 119 -26.77 -5.88 4.10
CA ALA A 119 -26.88 -6.94 5.08
C ALA A 119 -27.77 -6.51 6.25
N LEU A 120 -27.56 -5.30 6.78
CA LEU A 120 -28.40 -4.74 7.84
C LEU A 120 -29.87 -4.65 7.41
N ASP A 121 -30.14 -4.07 6.25
CA ASP A 121 -31.50 -3.93 5.71
C ASP A 121 -32.18 -5.31 5.54
N TYR A 122 -31.44 -6.32 5.08
CA TYR A 122 -31.95 -7.69 4.93
C TYR A 122 -32.35 -8.32 6.28
N TYR A 123 -31.49 -8.21 7.30
CA TYR A 123 -31.78 -8.76 8.62
C TYR A 123 -32.90 -8.01 9.34
N GLU A 124 -33.02 -6.70 9.14
CA GLU A 124 -34.16 -5.92 9.65
C GLU A 124 -35.48 -6.33 8.99
N GLN A 125 -35.48 -6.57 7.68
CA GLN A 125 -36.65 -7.04 6.96
C GLN A 125 -37.08 -8.44 7.42
N GLU A 126 -36.14 -9.39 7.54
CA GLU A 126 -36.42 -10.74 8.05
C GLU A 126 -36.99 -10.70 9.48
N LYS A 127 -36.43 -9.86 10.36
CA LYS A 127 -36.96 -9.68 11.72
C LYS A 127 -38.39 -9.15 11.70
N ASN A 128 -38.69 -8.17 10.84
CA ASN A 128 -40.02 -7.58 10.74
C ASN A 128 -41.03 -8.57 10.14
N THR A 129 -40.64 -9.41 9.17
CA THR A 129 -41.53 -10.44 8.62
C THR A 129 -41.82 -11.53 9.65
N GLU A 130 -40.81 -11.98 10.40
CA GLU A 130 -40.99 -12.95 11.47
C GLU A 130 -41.93 -12.43 12.56
N GLN A 131 -41.77 -11.17 12.96
CA GLN A 131 -42.65 -10.57 13.95
C GLN A 131 -44.11 -10.53 13.47
N LYS A 132 -44.34 -10.15 12.20
CA LYS A 132 -45.69 -10.17 11.62
C LYS A 132 -46.29 -11.57 11.57
N GLU A 133 -45.52 -12.58 11.15
CA GLU A 133 -45.97 -13.98 11.14
C GLU A 133 -46.35 -14.45 12.56
N LEU A 134 -45.56 -14.10 13.57
CA LEU A 134 -45.85 -14.43 14.97
C LEU A 134 -47.12 -13.73 15.49
N ASP A 135 -47.30 -12.45 15.16
CA ASP A 135 -48.48 -11.67 15.53
C ASP A 135 -49.75 -12.22 14.87
N GLU A 136 -49.68 -12.60 13.59
CA GLU A 136 -50.78 -13.26 12.85
C GLU A 136 -51.14 -14.62 13.47
N MET A 137 -50.15 -15.45 13.81
CA MET A 137 -50.37 -16.73 14.49
C MET A 137 -51.00 -16.54 15.88
N ALA A 138 -50.59 -15.52 16.62
CA ALA A 138 -51.17 -15.19 17.92
C ALA A 138 -52.63 -14.75 17.80
N ALA A 139 -52.96 -13.91 16.81
CA ALA A 139 -54.32 -13.46 16.52
C ALA A 139 -55.24 -14.62 16.13
N LEU A 140 -54.78 -15.51 15.24
CA LEU A 140 -55.53 -16.72 14.86
C LEU A 140 -55.81 -17.60 16.08
N ARG A 141 -54.79 -17.88 16.91
CA ARG A 141 -54.95 -18.70 18.12
C ARG A 141 -55.94 -18.08 19.12
N HIS A 142 -55.97 -16.76 19.24
CA HIS A 142 -56.92 -16.07 20.12
C HIS A 142 -58.36 -16.13 19.58
N GLN A 143 -58.55 -16.06 18.25
CA GLN A 143 -59.86 -16.26 17.62
C GLN A 143 -60.38 -17.69 17.84
N PHE A 144 -59.54 -18.71 17.74
CA PHE A 144 -59.95 -20.12 17.94
C PHE A 144 -60.24 -20.50 19.40
N LYS A 145 -59.84 -19.69 20.40
CA LYS A 145 -60.15 -19.92 21.82
C LYS A 145 -61.42 -19.21 22.31
N GLY A 146 -62.05 -18.39 21.46
CA GLY A 146 -63.26 -17.63 21.78
C GLY A 146 -64.57 -18.25 21.30
N VAL A 147 -64.53 -19.51 20.82
CA VAL A 147 -65.68 -20.37 20.48
C VAL A 147 -65.68 -21.55 21.45
#